data_AF-A0A3A9VL64-F1
#
_entry.id   AF-A0A3A9VL64-F1
#
_cell.length_a   1.000
_cell.length_b   1.000
_cell.length_c   1.000
_cell.angle_alpha   90.00
_cell.angle_beta   90.00
_cell.angle_gamma   90.00
#
_symmetry.space_group_name_H-M   'P 1'
#
loop_
_entity.id
_entity.type
_entity.pdbx_description
1 polymer ?
#
loop_
_entity_poly.entity_id
_entity_poly.type
_entity_poly.pdbx_seq_one_letter_code
_entity_poly.pdbx_strand_id
1 'polypeptide(L)' 'MIGCVPPGKRDPKRVMTKKEKSEMLNENGGKCEGCEKDITIDEAKGHHIKRHADGGPTTKENTAILCDGCHKEIHSKKKS' A
#
# COMPACT_ATOMS: atom_id res chain seq x y z
N MET A 1 -14.30 4.04 -10.48
CA MET A 1 -14.70 4.81 -9.28
C MET A 1 -13.99 6.15 -9.31
N ILE A 2 -14.73 7.25 -9.23
CA ILE A 2 -14.18 8.60 -9.07
C ILE A 2 -13.79 8.72 -7.59
N GLY A 3 -12.55 9.11 -7.31
CA GLY A 3 -12.09 9.30 -5.94
C GLY A 3 -12.80 10.50 -5.28
N CYS A 4 -13.06 10.42 -3.97
CA CYS A 4 -13.82 11.45 -3.26
C CYS A 4 -13.10 12.81 -3.15
N VAL A 5 -11.79 12.89 -3.44
CA VAL A 5 -11.04 14.16 -3.43
C VAL A 5 -10.48 14.55 -4.80
N PRO A 6 -10.52 15.85 -5.14
CA PRO A 6 -9.95 16.35 -6.39
C PRO A 6 -8.42 16.17 -6.41
N PRO A 7 -7.80 15.96 -7.58
CA PRO A 7 -6.36 15.68 -7.69
C PRO A 7 -5.45 16.69 -6.98
N GLY A 8 -5.79 17.99 -7.03
CA GLY A 8 -5.00 19.05 -6.39
C GLY A 8 -5.07 19.10 -4.86
N LYS A 9 -5.99 18.34 -4.23
CA LYS A 9 -6.09 18.21 -2.77
C LYS A 9 -5.62 16.84 -2.26
N ARG A 10 -5.12 15.99 -3.15
CA ARG A 10 -4.53 14.69 -2.77
C ARG A 10 -3.14 14.92 -2.21
N ASP A 11 -2.66 13.95 -1.43
CA ASP A 11 -1.26 13.92 -1.03
C ASP A 11 -0.36 14.00 -2.28
N PRO A 12 0.56 14.97 -2.39
CA PRO A 12 1.42 15.10 -3.57
C PRO A 12 2.29 13.86 -3.78
N LYS A 13 2.63 13.19 -2.67
CA LYS A 13 3.28 11.88 -2.69
C LYS A 13 2.20 10.82 -2.88
N ARG A 14 2.37 9.96 -3.89
CA ARG A 14 1.50 8.78 -4.08
C ARG A 14 2.24 7.48 -3.79
N VAL A 15 3.56 7.46 -3.96
CA VAL A 15 4.37 6.24 -3.89
C VAL A 15 5.32 6.38 -2.72
N MET A 16 5.34 5.38 -1.83
CA MET A 16 6.38 5.28 -0.80
C MET A 16 7.73 5.03 -1.47
N THR A 17 8.76 5.66 -0.92
CA THR A 17 10.13 5.43 -1.39
C THR A 17 10.56 3.99 -1.11
N LYS A 18 11.58 3.51 -1.83
CA LYS A 18 12.13 2.17 -1.61
C LYS A 18 12.63 1.99 -0.17
N LYS A 19 13.21 3.05 0.42
CA LYS A 19 13.67 3.07 1.81
C LYS A 19 12.51 2.84 2.78
N GLU A 20 11.43 3.62 2.67
CA GLU A 20 10.28 3.47 3.57
C GLU A 20 9.65 2.08 3.46
N LYS A 21 9.54 1.53 2.24
CA LYS A 21 9.06 0.15 2.05
C LYS A 21 9.98 -0.86 2.70
N SER A 22 11.30 -0.68 2.62
CA SER A 22 12.25 -1.60 3.25
C SER A 22 12.22 -1.53 4.76
N GLU A 23 12.00 -0.34 5.33
CA GLU A 23 11.80 -0.17 6.76
C GLU A 23 10.54 -0.90 7.21
N MET A 24 9.39 -0.68 6.54
CA MET A 24 8.14 -1.37 6.87
C MET A 24 8.23 -2.89 6.71
N LEU A 25 8.88 -3.36 5.65
CA LEU A 25 9.07 -4.79 5.42
C LEU A 25 9.93 -5.39 6.53
N ASN A 26 11.00 -4.72 6.94
CA ASN A 26 11.86 -5.17 8.04
C ASN A 26 11.15 -5.11 9.40
N GLU A 27 10.37 -4.05 9.64
CA GLU A 27 9.50 -3.91 10.82
C GLU A 27 8.48 -5.06 10.90
N ASN A 28 7.99 -5.53 9.74
CA ASN A 28 7.09 -6.68 9.64
C ASN A 28 7.81 -8.04 9.55
N GLY A 29 9.11 -8.09 9.89
CA GLY A 29 9.89 -9.33 9.91
C GLY A 29 10.14 -9.95 8.54
N GLY A 30 10.06 -9.17 7.46
CA GLY A 30 10.25 -9.65 6.08
C GLY A 30 9.01 -10.30 5.46
N LYS A 31 7.84 -10.16 6.09
CA LYS A 31 6.63 -10.89 5.71
C LYS A 31 5.54 -10.01 5.11
N CYS A 32 4.66 -10.62 4.34
CA CYS A 32 3.44 -9.99 3.82
C CYS A 32 2.40 -9.84 4.94
N GLU A 33 1.81 -8.65 5.13
CA GLU A 33 0.75 -8.44 6.13
C GLU A 33 -0.57 -9.16 5.80
N GLY A 34 -0.77 -9.60 4.55
CA GLY A 34 -2.00 -10.26 4.11
C GLY A 34 -1.95 -11.79 4.11
N CYS A 35 -0.77 -12.38 3.97
CA CYS A 35 -0.62 -13.84 3.89
C CYS A 35 0.59 -14.40 4.64
N GLU A 36 1.33 -13.55 5.35
CA GLU A 36 2.43 -13.90 6.26
C GLU A 36 3.63 -14.61 5.60
N LYS A 37 3.64 -14.69 4.27
CA LYS A 37 4.78 -15.23 3.50
C LYS A 37 5.94 -14.26 3.49
N ASP A 38 7.15 -14.80 3.57
CA ASP A 38 8.38 -14.05 3.36
C ASP A 38 8.41 -13.48 1.95
N ILE A 39 8.64 -12.17 1.85
CA ILE A 39 8.70 -11.45 0.57
C ILE A 39 9.91 -10.54 0.53
N THR A 40 10.43 -10.35 -0.68
CA THR A 40 11.53 -9.40 -0.90
C THR A 40 11.01 -7.97 -1.06
N ILE A 41 11.91 -6.99 -0.94
CA ILE A 41 11.59 -5.57 -1.14
C ILE A 41 11.04 -5.28 -2.54
N ASP A 42 11.42 -6.07 -3.54
CA ASP A 42 10.95 -5.91 -4.92
C ASP A 42 9.53 -6.50 -5.12
N GLU A 43 9.16 -7.50 -4.32
CA GLU A 43 7.82 -8.07 -4.23
C GLU A 43 6.88 -7.24 -3.34
N ALA A 44 7.41 -6.49 -2.39
CA ALA A 44 6.66 -5.64 -1.48
C ALA A 44 5.93 -4.48 -2.21
N LYS A 45 4.60 -4.55 -2.23
CA LYS A 45 3.70 -3.52 -2.74
C LYS A 45 3.03 -2.81 -1.56
N GLY A 46 3.13 -1.48 -1.55
CA GLY A 46 2.39 -0.65 -0.61
C GLY A 46 0.95 -0.50 -1.07
N HIS A 47 0.00 -0.95 -0.24
CA HIS A 47 -1.43 -0.79 -0.42
C HIS A 47 -1.94 0.34 0.48
N HIS A 48 -2.47 1.42 -0.09
CA HIS A 48 -3.14 2.44 0.72
C HIS A 48 -4.44 1.88 1.32
N ILE A 49 -4.54 1.87 2.66
CA ILE A 49 -5.73 1.41 3.40
C ILE A 49 -6.92 2.31 3.06
N LYS A 50 -6.78 3.63 3.33
CA LYS A 50 -7.61 4.68 2.72
C LYS A 50 -7.00 5.05 1.38
N ARG A 51 -7.74 4.83 0.29
CA ARG A 51 -7.20 5.07 -1.07
C ARG A 51 -6.71 6.51 -1.21
N HIS A 52 -5.59 6.68 -1.88
CA HIS A 52 -5.05 8.00 -2.24
C HIS A 52 -6.09 8.88 -2.96
N ALA A 53 -6.89 8.27 -3.83
CA ALA A 53 -7.96 8.93 -4.56
C ALA A 53 -9.09 9.50 -3.67
N ASP A 54 -9.23 9.00 -2.44
CA ASP A 54 -10.17 9.49 -1.42
C ASP A 54 -9.49 10.36 -0.35
N GLY A 55 -8.24 10.76 -0.58
CA GLY A 55 -7.49 11.63 0.32
C GLY A 55 -6.79 10.87 1.45
N GLY A 56 -6.49 9.59 1.23
CA GLY A 56 -5.56 8.87 2.10
C GLY A 56 -4.13 9.36 1.90
N PRO A 57 -3.41 9.74 2.96
CA PRO A 57 -2.02 10.18 2.86
C PRO A 57 -1.08 9.00 2.61
N THR A 58 0.10 9.24 2.04
CA THR A 58 1.14 8.22 1.84
C THR A 58 2.03 8.16 3.07
N THR A 59 1.49 7.59 4.17
CA THR A 59 2.23 7.35 5.42
C THR A 59 2.32 5.85 5.72
N LYS A 60 3.21 5.46 6.64
CA LYS A 60 3.31 4.08 7.12
C LYS A 60 1.98 3.61 7.73
N GLU A 61 1.26 4.46 8.47
CA GLU A 61 0.00 4.03 9.11
C GLU A 61 -1.15 3.83 8.11
N ASN A 62 -1.12 4.52 6.97
CA ASN A 62 -2.13 4.37 5.92
C ASN A 62 -1.67 3.44 4.79
N THR A 63 -0.56 2.74 4.94
CA THR A 63 -0.04 1.81 3.93
C THR A 63 0.18 0.44 4.54
N ALA A 64 -0.30 -0.62 3.88
CA ALA A 64 0.05 -1.99 4.22
C ALA A 64 1.08 -2.53 3.20
N ILE A 65 2.10 -3.23 3.66
CA ILE A 65 3.06 -3.95 2.81
C ILE A 65 2.54 -5.35 2.51
N LEU A 66 2.21 -5.56 1.24
CA LEU A 66 1.65 -6.80 0.74
C LEU A 66 2.49 -7.37 -0.39
N CYS A 67 2.43 -8.68 -0.56
CA CYS A 67 2.94 -9.33 -1.76
C CYS A 67 2.08 -8.96 -2.98
N ASP A 68 2.63 -9.16 -4.18
CA ASP A 68 1.92 -8.85 -5.44
C ASP A 68 0.56 -9.57 -5.54
N GLY A 69 0.48 -10.81 -5.08
CA GLY A 69 -0.76 -11.60 -5.01
C GLY A 69 -1.82 -10.96 -4.14
N CYS A 70 -1.53 -10.74 -2.86
CA CYS A 70 -2.47 -10.11 -1.92
C CYS A 70 -2.85 -8.69 -2.35
N HIS A 71 -1.90 -7.93 -2.90
CA HIS A 71 -2.18 -6.60 -3.42
C HIS A 71 -3.21 -6.64 -4.57
N LYS A 72 -3.02 -7.55 -5.54
CA LYS A 72 -3.99 -7.77 -6.63
C LYS A 72 -5.34 -8.25 -6.10
N GLU A 73 -5.35 -9.19 -5.16
CA GLU A 73 -6.58 -9.71 -4.56
C GLU A 73 -7.41 -8.62 -3.89
N ILE A 74 -6.80 -7.73 -3.10
CA ILE A 74 -7.54 -6.65 -2.43
C ILE A 74 -8.13 -5.66 -3.43
N HIS A 75 -7.40 -5.31 -4.49
CA HIS A 75 -7.94 -4.46 -5.56
C HIS A 75 -9.03 -5.17 -6.38
N SER A 76 -8.98 -6.50 -6.48
CA SER A 76 -10.00 -7.31 -7.15
C SER A 76 -11.27 -7.48 -6.29
N LYS A 77 -11.12 -7.75 -4.99
CA LYS A 77 -12.22 -7.99 -4.04
C LYS A 77 -13.02 -6.73 -3.71
N LYS A 78 -12.44 -5.52 -3.81
CA LYS A 78 -13.18 -4.24 -3.67
C LYS A 78 -14.14 -3.92 -4.85
N LYS A 79 -14.51 -4.91 -5.66
CA LYS A 79 -15.50 -4.80 -6.76
C LYS A 79 -16.92 -5.29 -6.41
N SER A 80 -17.21 -5.64 -5.16
CA SER A 80 -18.58 -5.94 -4.69
C SER A 80 -19.19 -4.78 -3.92
#